data_AF-A0A954HMS2-F1
#
_entry.id   AF-A0A954HMS2-F1
#
_cell.length_a   1.000
_cell.length_b   1.000
_cell.length_c   1.000
_cell.angle_alpha   90.00
_cell.angle_beta   90.00
_cell.angle_gamma   90.00
#
_symmetry.space_group_name_H-M   'P 1'
#
loop_
_entity.id
_entity.type
_entity.pdbx_description
1 polymer ?
#
loop_
_entity_poly.entity_id
_entity_poly.type
_entity_poly.pdbx_seq_one_letter_code
_entity_poly.pdbx_strand_id
1 'polypeptide(L)'
;MSMNIELRLPTDVEQALQRRAAESGDNIENIVTEIVVETLRADVVTECQQPSQGTAFGDWLKTWGNRHPRLDREADVSRESIYSGRGE
;
A
#
# COMPACT_ATOMS: atom_id res chain seq x y z
N MET A 1 -13.48 16.21 -8.11
CA MET A 1 -12.86 17.39 -8.75
C MET A 1 -12.42 16.95 -10.13
N SER A 2 -12.91 17.57 -11.20
CA SER A 2 -12.45 17.31 -12.57
C SER A 2 -11.40 18.35 -12.95
N MET A 3 -10.32 17.89 -13.58
CA MET A 3 -9.25 18.73 -14.11
C MET A 3 -9.27 18.58 -15.63
N ASN A 4 -9.21 19.70 -16.37
CA ASN A 4 -9.12 19.69 -17.83
C ASN A 4 -7.64 19.77 -18.24
N ILE A 5 -7.23 18.91 -19.16
CA ILE A 5 -5.86 18.83 -19.67
C ILE A 5 -5.91 18.91 -21.19
N GLU A 6 -5.23 19.89 -21.77
CA GLU A 6 -5.03 19.97 -23.21
C GLU A 6 -3.73 19.24 -23.59
N LEU A 7 -3.85 18.22 -24.43
CA LEU A 7 -2.72 17.42 -24.90
C LEU A 7 -2.51 17.64 -26.39
N ARG A 8 -1.26 17.89 -26.78
CA ARG A 8 -0.86 17.89 -28.20
C ARG A 8 -0.17 16.56 -28.49
N LEU A 9 -0.84 15.72 -29.28
CA LEU A 9 -0.34 14.42 -29.67
C LEU A 9 0.14 14.45 -31.14
N PRO A 10 1.17 13.68 -31.49
CA PRO A 10 1.49 13.38 -32.88
C PRO A 10 0.28 12.78 -33.60
N THR A 11 0.10 13.11 -34.88
CA THR A 11 -1.09 12.73 -35.67
C THR A 11 -1.27 11.22 -35.79
N ASP A 12 -0.18 10.47 -35.85
CA ASP A 12 -0.16 9.00 -35.86
C ASP A 12 -0.73 8.42 -34.56
N VAL A 13 -0.41 9.02 -33.41
CA VAL A 13 -0.93 8.61 -32.09
C VAL A 13 -2.41 8.96 -31.95
N GLU A 14 -2.82 10.13 -32.43
CA GLU A 14 -4.23 10.54 -32.45
C GLU A 14 -5.09 9.56 -33.27
N GLN A 15 -4.61 9.18 -34.46
CA GLN A 15 -5.30 8.20 -35.31
C GLN A 15 -5.38 6.82 -34.66
N ALA A 16 -4.33 6.39 -33.96
CA ALA A 16 -4.35 5.13 -33.22
C ALA A 16 -5.35 5.16 -32.06
N LEU A 17 -5.43 6.27 -31.32
CA LEU A 17 -6.40 6.48 -30.25
C LEU A 17 -7.85 6.46 -30.78
N GLN A 18 -8.12 7.17 -31.86
CA GLN A 18 -9.44 7.19 -32.51
C GLN A 18 -9.86 5.78 -32.98
N ARG A 19 -8.92 5.03 -33.57
CA ARG A 19 -9.18 3.65 -34.00
C ARG A 19 -9.49 2.74 -32.83
N ARG A 20 -8.69 2.82 -31.76
CA ARG A 20 -8.90 2.02 -30.55
C ARG A 20 -10.23 2.32 -29.86
N ALA A 21 -10.63 3.59 -29.83
CA ALA A 21 -11.94 4.03 -29.35
C ALA A 21 -13.07 3.41 -30.19
N ALA A 22 -12.94 3.46 -31.52
CA ALA A 22 -13.92 2.87 -32.43
C ALA A 22 -14.03 1.35 -32.28
N GLU A 23 -12.92 0.64 -32.12
CA GLU A 23 -12.86 -0.81 -31.93
C GLU A 23 -13.44 -1.25 -30.58
N SER A 24 -13.21 -0.47 -29.53
CA SER A 24 -13.67 -0.78 -28.17
C SER A 24 -15.10 -0.31 -27.89
N GLY A 25 -15.67 0.53 -28.77
CA GLY A 25 -16.95 1.20 -28.55
C GLY A 25 -16.93 2.17 -27.37
N ASP A 26 -15.74 2.64 -26.98
CA ASP A 26 -15.51 3.49 -25.81
C ASP A 26 -15.07 4.90 -26.21
N ASN A 27 -15.15 5.84 -25.29
CA ASN A 27 -14.73 7.22 -25.52
C ASN A 27 -13.20 7.33 -25.36
N ILE A 28 -12.57 8.13 -26.23
CA ILE A 28 -11.16 8.53 -26.13
C ILE A 28 -10.83 9.06 -24.73
N GLU A 29 -11.72 9.86 -24.14
CA GLU A 29 -11.54 10.39 -22.78
C GLU A 29 -11.39 9.28 -21.73
N ASN A 30 -12.19 8.22 -21.82
CA ASN A 30 -12.14 7.10 -20.89
C ASN A 30 -10.83 6.33 -21.07
N ILE A 31 -10.44 6.06 -22.31
CA ILE A 31 -9.20 5.35 -22.64
C ILE A 31 -7.99 6.12 -22.13
N VAL A 32 -7.93 7.43 -22.37
CA VAL A 32 -6.81 8.27 -21.89
C VAL A 32 -6.81 8.34 -20.37
N THR A 33 -7.98 8.46 -19.74
CA THR A 33 -8.10 8.48 -18.28
C THR A 33 -7.60 7.18 -17.67
N GLU A 34 -7.99 6.03 -18.22
CA GLU A 34 -7.55 4.72 -17.76
C GLU A 34 -6.02 4.59 -17.85
N ILE A 35 -5.44 4.92 -19.01
CA ILE A 35 -3.99 4.87 -19.22
C ILE A 35 -3.25 5.77 -18.21
N VAL A 36 -3.74 7.00 -17.99
CA VAL A 36 -3.12 7.94 -17.06
C VAL A 36 -3.21 7.43 -15.62
N VAL A 37 -4.38 6.91 -15.22
CA VAL A 37 -4.58 6.33 -13.89
C VAL A 37 -3.68 5.12 -13.68
N GLU A 38 -3.63 4.19 -14.63
CA GLU A 38 -2.79 3.00 -14.53
C GLU A 38 -1.31 3.35 -14.44
N THR A 39 -0.85 4.29 -15.27
CA THR A 39 0.56 4.70 -15.32
C THR A 39 0.98 5.39 -14.02
N LEU A 40 0.15 6.31 -13.50
CA LEU A 40 0.48 7.09 -12.30
C LEU A 40 0.15 6.36 -11.00
N ARG A 41 -0.56 5.22 -11.04
CA ARG A 41 -0.93 4.44 -9.85
C ARG A 41 0.31 4.05 -9.03
N ALA A 42 1.42 3.71 -9.69
CA ALA A 42 2.66 3.34 -9.01
C ALA A 42 3.26 4.52 -8.22
N ASP A 43 3.24 5.72 -8.79
CA ASP A 43 3.82 6.92 -8.18
C ASP A 43 2.94 7.42 -7.02
N VAL A 44 1.62 7.41 -7.19
CA VAL A 44 0.67 7.82 -6.13
C VAL A 44 0.74 6.90 -4.91
N VAL A 45 0.89 5.58 -5.12
CA VAL A 45 1.05 4.62 -4.02
C VAL A 45 2.40 4.81 -3.32
N THR A 46 3.45 5.16 -4.06
CA THR A 46 4.79 5.37 -3.50
C THR A 46 4.85 6.62 -2.61
N GLU A 47 4.16 7.71 -3.00
CA GLU A 47 4.07 8.92 -2.16
C GLU A 47 3.23 8.70 -0.88
N CYS A 48 2.17 7.89 -0.95
CA CYS A 48 1.38 7.53 0.25
C CYS A 48 2.12 6.56 1.19
N GLN A 49 3.20 5.94 0.72
CA GLN A 49 4.03 5.01 1.47
C GLN A 49 5.42 5.57 1.77
N GLN A 50 5.55 6.87 2.07
CA GLN A 50 6.56 7.23 3.05
C GLN A 50 6.07 6.75 4.41
N PRO A 51 6.55 5.61 4.95
CA PRO A 51 6.39 5.38 6.37
C PRO A 51 7.03 6.58 7.06
N SER A 52 6.22 7.37 7.74
CA SER A 52 6.74 8.21 8.82
C SER A 52 7.71 7.33 9.61
N GLN A 53 8.91 7.88 9.75
CA GLN A 53 10.11 7.29 10.32
C GLN A 53 9.80 6.29 11.45
N GLY A 54 10.65 5.28 11.61
CA GLY A 54 10.55 4.17 12.57
C GLY A 54 10.41 4.49 14.07
N THR A 55 9.88 5.66 14.44
CA THR A 55 9.43 6.06 15.77
C THR A 55 8.04 5.51 16.11
N ALA A 56 7.09 5.49 15.17
CA ALA A 56 5.68 5.16 15.47
C ALA A 56 5.47 3.73 15.99
N PHE A 57 6.15 2.74 15.39
CA PHE A 57 6.07 1.36 15.87
C PHE A 57 6.79 1.15 17.20
N GLY A 58 7.97 1.77 17.37
CA GLY A 58 8.73 1.68 18.62
C GLY A 58 7.98 2.27 19.81
N ASP A 59 7.30 3.41 19.60
CA ASP A 59 6.52 4.07 20.64
C ASP A 59 5.21 3.32 20.94
N TRP A 60 4.57 2.73 19.93
CA TRP A 60 3.45 1.81 20.13
C TRP A 60 3.87 0.58 20.95
N LEU A 61 5.01 -0.03 20.63
CA LEU A 61 5.47 -1.28 21.26
C LEU A 61 5.90 -1.03 22.72
N LYS A 62 6.55 0.10 23.01
CA LYS A 62 6.83 0.54 24.39
C LYS A 62 5.54 0.78 25.18
N THR A 63 4.57 1.46 24.57
CA THR A 63 3.28 1.74 25.22
C THR A 63 2.52 0.45 25.53
N TRP A 64 2.51 -0.49 24.59
CA TRP A 64 1.91 -1.81 24.79
C TRP A 64 2.62 -2.60 25.89
N GLY A 65 3.95 -2.67 25.89
CA GLY A 65 4.72 -3.40 26.92
C GLY A 65 4.51 -2.84 28.33
N ASN A 66 4.38 -1.52 28.48
CA ASN A 66 4.14 -0.88 29.77
C ASN A 66 2.72 -1.09 30.33
N ARG A 67 1.77 -1.64 29.55
CA ARG A 67 0.43 -2.00 30.06
C ARG A 67 0.40 -3.31 30.83
N HIS A 68 1.48 -4.09 30.78
CA HIS A 68 1.58 -5.36 31.47
C HIS A 68 2.43 -5.24 32.74
N PRO A 69 2.08 -5.98 33.82
CA PRO A 69 2.93 -6.06 35.00
C PRO A 69 4.32 -6.55 34.63
N ARG A 70 5.35 -5.90 35.17
CA ARG A 70 6.72 -6.40 35.04
C ARG A 70 6.84 -7.66 35.89
N LEU A 71 7.48 -8.69 35.34
CA LEU A 71 7.80 -9.89 36.09
C LEU A 71 8.96 -9.56 37.05
N ASP A 72 8.74 -9.75 38.34
CA ASP A 72 9.79 -9.57 39.38
C ASP A 72 10.83 -10.71 39.38
N ARG A 73 10.63 -11.71 38.53
CA ARG A 73 11.49 -12.89 38.37
C ARG A 73 11.78 -13.12 36.89
N GLU A 74 12.92 -13.74 36.61
CA GLU A 74 13.23 -14.20 35.26
C GLU A 74 12.12 -15.13 34.75
N ALA A 75 11.71 -14.92 33.50
CA ALA A 75 10.77 -15.81 32.85
C ALA A 75 11.48 -17.15 32.61
N ASP A 76 10.94 -18.24 33.17
CA ASP A 76 11.49 -19.56 32.92
C ASP A 76 11.26 -19.94 31.46
N VAL A 77 12.36 -19.93 30.69
CA VAL A 77 12.40 -20.30 29.27
C VAL A 77 12.78 -21.77 29.08
N SER A 78 12.94 -22.52 30.16
CA SER A 78 13.34 -23.93 30.11
C SER A 78 12.23 -24.77 29.51
N ARG A 79 12.59 -25.59 28.52
CA ARG A 79 11.67 -26.47 27.80
C ARG A 79 10.99 -27.48 28.74
N GLU A 80 11.62 -27.83 29.86
CA GLU A 80 11.01 -28.70 30.89
C GLU A 80 9.80 -28.06 31.59
N SER A 81 9.74 -26.73 31.77
CA SER A 81 8.64 -26.07 32.49
C SER A 81 7.32 -26.05 31.70
N ILE A 82 7.39 -26.25 30.38
CA ILE A 82 6.19 -26.34 29.51
C ILE A 82 5.46 -27.68 29.73
N TYR A 83 6.18 -28.72 30.17
CA TYR A 83 5.64 -30.08 30.36
C TYR A 83 5.50 -30.50 31.82
N SER A 84 6.07 -29.74 32.78
CA SER A 84 5.93 -29.99 34.21
C SER A 84 4.48 -29.73 34.67
N GLY A 85 3.64 -30.76 34.61
CA GLY A 85 2.20 -30.66 34.92
C GLY A 85 1.32 -31.63 34.14
N ARG A 86 1.86 -32.34 33.14
CA ARG A 86 1.23 -33.54 32.59
C ARG A 86 1.80 -34.75 33.32
N GLY A 87 1.15 -35.12 34.44
CA GLY A 87 1.57 -36.19 35.33
C GLY A 87 1.68 -37.56 34.67
N GLU A 88 2.53 -38.40 35.26
CA GLU A 88 2.34 -39.85 35.33
C GLU A 88 1.09 -40.19 36.17
#